data_AF-F6I3U6-F1
#
_entry.id   AF-F6I3U6-F1
#
_cell.length_a   1.000
_cell.length_b   1.000
_cell.length_c   1.000
_cell.angle_alpha   90.00
_cell.angle_beta   90.00
_cell.angle_gamma   90.00
#
_symmetry.space_group_name_H-M   'P 1'
#
loop_
_entity.id
_entity.type
_entity.pdbx_description
1 polymer ?
#
loop_
_entity_poly.entity_id
_entity_poly.type
_entity_poly.pdbx_seq_one_letter_code
_entity_poly.pdbx_strand_id
1 'polypeptide(L)'
;MGLLTELRLDESRIKELPSSIGYLESLKILNLSYCSNFEKFLEIQGSMKHLRELSLKETAIKELPNNIGRLEALEILSFSGCSNFEKFPEIQKNMESICSLSLDYTAIKGLPCSISHLTRLDHLEMENCKNLRCLPNNICGLKSLRGISLNGCSKLEAFLEIREDMEQLERLFLLETAITELPPSIEHLRGLKSLELINCEKLVSLPDSIGNLTCLRSLFVRNCSKLHNLPDNLRSLKCCLRVLDLGGCNLMEGEIPHDLWCLSSLEYLDISDNYIRCIPVGISQLSKLRTLLMNHCPMLEEITELPSSRTWMEAHGCPCLETETSSSLLWSSLLKRFKSPIQWKFNIVIPGSSGIPEWVSHQRMGCEVKIKLPMNWYEDNNLLGFVLFFHHVPHDDDECETTMYSTMFIPQCILTISHGDQYEQLDNICFYHRCKRYWVSGLSYDSMYYDNGDTSDPALWVTYFPQIAIPSKYRSRKWNYFKAHFETPMDRGSFRCGDNASFKVKSCGIHLIYAQDHHQHNHNHWPQSMDNLNYE
;
A
#
# COMPACT_ATOMS: atom_id res chain seq x y z
N MET A 1 -22.26 51.49 1.48
CA MET A 1 -21.59 50.99 2.70
C MET A 1 -20.98 49.64 2.37
N GLY A 2 -19.65 49.55 2.43
CA GLY A 2 -18.82 48.33 2.48
C GLY A 2 -19.00 47.21 1.46
N LEU A 3 -18.29 47.29 0.32
CA LEU A 3 -18.03 46.18 -0.64
C LEU A 3 -17.04 45.11 -0.10
N LEU A 4 -16.80 45.04 1.20
CA LEU A 4 -15.73 44.18 1.73
C LEU A 4 -16.14 42.71 1.59
N THR A 5 -15.52 42.01 0.64
CA THR A 5 -15.80 40.60 0.34
C THR A 5 -14.84 39.64 1.02
N GLU A 6 -13.65 40.09 1.38
CA GLU A 6 -12.64 39.26 2.04
C GLU A 6 -12.02 40.03 3.21
N LEU A 7 -11.94 39.37 4.37
CA LEU A 7 -11.25 39.88 5.54
C LEU A 7 -10.27 38.81 6.00
N ARG A 8 -8.98 39.09 5.80
CA ARG A 8 -7.88 38.21 6.16
C ARG A 8 -7.09 38.84 7.31
N LEU A 9 -7.14 38.18 8.45
CA LEU A 9 -6.50 38.57 9.71
C LEU A 9 -5.58 37.46 10.21
N ASP A 10 -5.20 36.54 9.33
CA ASP A 10 -4.33 35.42 9.65
C ASP A 10 -2.98 35.87 10.21
N GLU A 11 -2.42 35.03 11.08
CA GLU A 11 -1.15 35.27 11.80
C GLU A 11 -1.14 36.56 12.66
N SER A 12 -2.31 37.15 12.93
CA SER A 12 -2.42 38.34 13.76
C SER A 12 -2.48 37.99 15.26
N ARG A 13 -2.26 39.00 16.11
CA ARG A 13 -2.37 38.86 17.58
C ARG A 13 -3.77 39.18 18.10
N ILE A 14 -4.79 39.14 17.25
CA ILE A 14 -6.16 39.50 17.61
C ILE A 14 -6.70 38.52 18.66
N LYS A 15 -7.39 39.08 19.68
CA LYS A 15 -8.01 38.29 20.76
C LYS A 15 -9.50 38.09 20.57
N GLU A 16 -10.15 39.07 19.95
CA GLU A 16 -11.58 39.10 19.71
C GLU A 16 -11.88 39.93 18.47
N LEU A 17 -13.01 39.64 17.82
CA LEU A 17 -13.54 40.46 16.75
C LEU A 17 -14.57 41.44 17.32
N PRO A 18 -14.57 42.72 16.89
CA PRO A 18 -15.64 43.62 17.25
C PRO A 18 -16.97 43.11 16.66
N SER A 19 -18.06 43.27 17.42
CA SER A 19 -19.41 42.84 16.99
C SER A 19 -19.86 43.47 15.67
N SER A 20 -19.27 44.61 15.28
CA SER A 20 -19.50 45.27 13.99
C SER A 20 -19.19 44.38 12.78
N ILE A 21 -18.28 43.40 12.89
CA ILE A 21 -17.96 42.44 11.81
C ILE A 21 -19.17 41.56 11.49
N GLY A 22 -20.03 41.27 12.47
CA GLY A 22 -21.27 40.52 12.28
C GLY A 22 -22.29 41.22 11.36
N TYR A 23 -22.06 42.49 10.99
CA TYR A 23 -22.92 43.28 10.11
C TYR A 23 -22.41 43.40 8.67
N LEU A 24 -21.28 42.76 8.32
CA LEU A 24 -20.71 42.83 6.98
C LEU A 24 -21.47 41.93 6.00
N GLU A 25 -22.46 42.50 5.32
CA GLU A 25 -23.37 41.75 4.42
C GLU A 25 -22.68 41.18 3.19
N SER A 26 -21.65 41.86 2.66
CA SER A 26 -20.93 41.44 1.44
C SER A 26 -19.78 40.45 1.70
N LEU A 27 -19.45 40.16 2.97
CA LEU A 27 -18.29 39.37 3.32
C LEU A 27 -18.48 37.91 2.90
N LYS A 28 -17.53 37.39 2.14
CA LYS A 28 -17.49 36.01 1.62
C LYS A 28 -16.43 35.16 2.30
N ILE A 29 -15.29 35.76 2.66
CA ILE A 29 -14.17 35.05 3.30
C ILE A 29 -13.79 35.78 4.58
N LEU A 30 -13.76 35.04 5.69
CA LEU A 30 -13.20 35.48 6.96
C LEU A 30 -12.11 34.50 7.37
N ASN A 31 -10.85 34.94 7.25
CA ASN A 31 -9.70 34.13 7.63
C ASN A 31 -9.07 34.68 8.92
N LEU A 32 -9.10 33.86 9.98
CA LEU A 32 -8.50 34.11 11.29
C LEU A 32 -7.44 33.05 11.62
N SER A 33 -6.91 32.35 10.62
CA SER A 33 -5.96 31.26 10.83
C SER A 33 -4.72 31.74 11.59
N TYR A 34 -4.14 30.90 12.45
CA TYR A 34 -2.93 31.20 13.21
C TYR A 34 -3.06 32.39 14.18
N CYS A 35 -4.28 32.86 14.49
CA CYS A 35 -4.52 33.83 15.56
C CYS A 35 -4.53 33.13 16.92
N SER A 36 -3.35 32.79 17.44
CA SER A 36 -3.19 31.94 18.65
C SER A 36 -3.79 32.52 19.93
N ASN A 37 -4.12 33.82 19.99
CA ASN A 37 -4.80 34.44 21.13
C ASN A 37 -6.31 34.61 20.93
N PHE A 38 -6.88 34.16 19.80
CA PHE A 38 -8.28 34.32 19.50
C PHE A 38 -9.12 33.25 20.20
N GLU A 39 -9.84 33.64 21.27
CA GLU A 39 -10.51 32.70 22.17
C GLU A 39 -12.03 32.58 21.96
N LYS A 40 -12.65 33.61 21.37
CA LYS A 40 -14.12 33.73 21.27
C LYS A 40 -14.53 34.29 19.92
N PHE A 41 -15.47 33.61 19.29
CA PHE A 41 -16.15 34.12 18.11
C PHE A 41 -17.36 34.99 18.49
N LEU A 42 -17.75 35.91 17.61
CA LEU A 42 -18.87 36.83 17.82
C LEU A 42 -20.23 36.15 17.63
N GLU A 43 -21.25 36.64 18.33
CA GLU A 43 -22.65 36.25 18.13
C GLU A 43 -23.17 36.68 16.75
N ILE A 44 -23.76 35.76 15.98
CA ILE A 44 -24.22 36.03 14.61
C ILE A 44 -25.65 36.59 14.62
N GLN A 45 -25.75 37.90 14.44
CA GLN A 45 -27.05 38.60 14.39
C GLN A 45 -27.82 38.45 13.07
N GLY A 46 -27.26 37.74 12.07
CA GLY A 46 -27.96 37.33 10.85
C GLY A 46 -27.60 38.09 9.57
N SER A 47 -26.60 38.98 9.60
CA SER A 47 -26.24 39.82 8.45
C SER A 47 -25.17 39.22 7.54
N MET A 48 -24.35 38.26 8.01
CA MET A 48 -23.26 37.63 7.24
C MET A 48 -23.75 36.58 6.23
N LYS A 49 -24.77 36.91 5.45
CA LYS A 49 -25.50 35.96 4.58
C LYS A 49 -24.71 35.47 3.37
N HIS A 50 -23.59 36.11 3.04
CA HIS A 50 -22.75 35.74 1.90
C HIS A 50 -21.44 35.09 2.31
N LEU A 51 -21.21 34.84 3.60
CA LEU A 51 -19.98 34.21 4.08
C LEU A 51 -19.95 32.76 3.60
N ARG A 52 -18.95 32.44 2.78
CA ARG A 52 -18.69 31.12 2.19
C ARG A 52 -17.58 30.38 2.90
N GLU A 53 -16.58 31.11 3.39
CA GLU A 53 -15.43 30.52 4.04
C GLU A 53 -15.17 31.20 5.39
N LEU A 54 -15.09 30.37 6.43
CA LEU A 54 -14.64 30.75 7.76
C LEU A 54 -13.51 29.82 8.18
N SER A 55 -12.28 30.35 8.21
CA SER A 55 -11.13 29.62 8.74
C SER A 55 -10.75 30.16 10.11
N LEU A 56 -10.77 29.26 11.09
CA LEU A 56 -10.32 29.48 12.47
C LEU A 56 -9.11 28.60 12.80
N LYS A 57 -8.42 28.06 11.79
CA LYS A 57 -7.28 27.15 11.96
C LYS A 57 -6.27 27.66 12.97
N GLU A 58 -5.76 26.82 13.87
CA GLU A 58 -4.69 27.15 14.82
C GLU A 58 -5.01 28.38 15.69
N THR A 59 -6.25 28.46 16.18
CA THR A 59 -6.71 29.49 17.13
C THR A 59 -6.98 28.89 18.52
N ALA A 60 -7.08 29.74 19.54
CA ALA A 60 -7.40 29.33 20.91
C ALA A 60 -8.91 29.20 21.19
N ILE A 61 -9.75 29.16 20.15
CA ILE A 61 -11.20 29.15 20.29
C ILE A 61 -11.68 27.91 21.04
N LYS A 62 -12.59 28.12 22.00
CA LYS A 62 -13.12 27.04 22.85
C LYS A 62 -14.47 26.51 22.39
N GLU A 63 -15.29 27.40 21.85
CA GLU A 63 -16.65 27.13 21.38
C GLU A 63 -17.07 28.16 20.34
N LEU A 64 -18.09 27.80 19.56
CA LEU A 64 -18.82 28.72 18.70
C LEU A 64 -20.18 29.05 19.32
N PRO A 65 -20.80 30.19 18.96
CA PRO A 65 -22.17 30.47 19.32
C PRO A 65 -23.15 29.52 18.59
N ASN A 66 -24.27 29.18 19.25
CA ASN A 66 -25.30 28.28 18.72
C ASN A 66 -26.04 28.83 17.48
N ASN A 67 -25.83 30.10 17.12
CA ASN A 67 -26.40 30.72 15.93
C ASN A 67 -25.48 30.66 14.70
N ILE A 68 -24.40 29.86 14.72
CA ILE A 68 -23.57 29.57 13.53
C ILE A 68 -24.39 29.03 12.35
N GLY A 69 -25.48 28.29 12.64
CA GLY A 69 -26.43 27.80 11.64
C GLY A 69 -27.16 28.89 10.85
N ARG A 70 -26.98 30.18 11.17
CA ARG A 70 -27.49 31.31 10.36
C ARG A 70 -26.60 31.64 9.15
N LEU A 71 -25.41 31.07 9.06
CA LEU A 71 -24.51 31.26 7.91
C LEU A 71 -24.91 30.31 6.76
N GLU A 72 -26.05 30.61 6.13
CA GLU A 72 -26.69 29.73 5.13
C GLU A 72 -25.84 29.53 3.86
N ALA A 73 -24.96 30.48 3.55
CA ALA A 73 -24.04 30.43 2.41
C ALA A 73 -22.67 29.81 2.73
N LEU A 74 -22.43 29.37 3.97
CA LEU A 74 -21.14 28.85 4.39
C LEU A 74 -20.88 27.52 3.68
N GLU A 75 -19.81 27.47 2.89
CA GLU A 75 -19.36 26.31 2.10
C GLU A 75 -18.25 25.56 2.85
N ILE A 76 -17.30 26.30 3.46
CA ILE A 76 -16.11 25.76 4.13
C ILE A 76 -16.01 26.31 5.54
N LEU A 77 -15.83 25.40 6.51
CA LEU A 77 -15.60 25.73 7.91
C LEU A 77 -14.44 24.91 8.46
N SER A 78 -13.37 25.58 8.92
CA SER A 78 -12.18 24.91 9.46
C SER A 78 -11.83 25.35 10.87
N PHE A 79 -11.63 24.37 11.76
CA PHE A 79 -11.10 24.49 13.13
C PHE A 79 -9.80 23.69 13.29
N SER A 80 -9.15 23.32 12.19
CA SER A 80 -7.94 22.49 12.24
C SER A 80 -6.92 23.09 13.21
N GLY A 81 -6.37 22.33 14.14
CA GLY A 81 -5.40 22.83 15.14
C GLY A 81 -5.99 23.64 16.30
N CYS A 82 -7.31 23.82 16.39
CA CYS A 82 -7.94 24.48 17.55
C CYS A 82 -7.94 23.55 18.78
N SER A 83 -6.79 23.43 19.42
CA SER A 83 -6.55 22.46 20.50
C SER A 83 -7.43 22.65 21.76
N ASN A 84 -8.07 23.81 21.91
CA ASN A 84 -8.98 24.11 23.03
C ASN A 84 -10.47 23.93 22.67
N PHE A 85 -10.78 23.60 21.42
CA PHE A 85 -12.16 23.47 20.94
C PHE A 85 -12.76 22.13 21.40
N GLU A 86 -13.58 22.16 22.44
CA GLU A 86 -14.09 20.94 23.09
C GLU A 86 -15.48 20.51 22.59
N LYS A 87 -16.27 21.43 22.03
CA LYS A 87 -17.67 21.20 21.68
C LYS A 87 -18.04 21.92 20.40
N PHE A 88 -18.63 21.18 19.47
CA PHE A 88 -19.29 21.75 18.31
C PHE A 88 -20.71 22.25 18.70
N PRO A 89 -21.15 23.43 18.26
CA PRO A 89 -22.42 24.03 18.66
C PRO A 89 -23.64 23.28 18.08
N GLU A 90 -24.80 23.44 18.73
CA GLU A 90 -26.06 22.93 18.18
C GLU A 90 -26.50 23.74 16.96
N ILE A 91 -26.82 23.05 15.87
CA ILE A 91 -27.27 23.65 14.61
C ILE A 91 -28.79 23.70 14.60
N GLN A 92 -29.38 24.88 14.70
CA GLN A 92 -30.84 25.05 14.79
C GLN A 92 -31.56 25.01 13.42
N LYS A 93 -30.82 25.20 12.32
CA LYS A 93 -31.35 25.30 10.95
C LYS A 93 -30.43 24.58 9.97
N ASN A 94 -31.01 24.02 8.91
CA ASN A 94 -30.25 23.39 7.84
C ASN A 94 -29.25 24.37 7.22
N MET A 95 -28.00 23.92 7.09
CA MET A 95 -26.96 24.63 6.36
C MET A 95 -26.80 23.95 5.01
N GLU A 96 -27.43 24.52 3.99
CA GLU A 96 -27.55 23.90 2.65
C GLU A 96 -26.30 24.11 1.77
N SER A 97 -25.33 24.91 2.21
CA SER A 97 -24.14 25.21 1.40
C SER A 97 -22.88 24.48 1.87
N ILE A 98 -22.82 24.08 3.14
CA ILE A 98 -21.60 23.56 3.73
C ILE A 98 -21.24 22.21 3.11
N CYS A 99 -20.07 22.13 2.50
CA CYS A 99 -19.58 20.93 1.84
C CYS A 99 -18.32 20.37 2.51
N SER A 100 -17.57 21.19 3.25
CA SER A 100 -16.36 20.76 3.97
C SER A 100 -16.35 21.28 5.40
N LEU A 101 -16.14 20.36 6.35
CA LEU A 101 -15.95 20.64 7.77
C LEU A 101 -14.68 19.93 8.25
N SER A 102 -13.68 20.72 8.64
CA SER A 102 -12.44 20.22 9.25
C SER A 102 -12.40 20.58 10.74
N LEU A 103 -12.25 19.57 11.58
CA LEU A 103 -12.12 19.62 13.03
C LEU A 103 -10.81 18.97 13.50
N ASP A 104 -9.84 18.82 12.59
CA ASP A 104 -8.61 18.10 12.87
C ASP A 104 -7.85 18.72 14.05
N TYR A 105 -7.15 17.90 14.83
CA TYR A 105 -6.35 18.32 15.97
C TYR A 105 -7.11 19.14 17.02
N THR A 106 -8.44 18.98 17.12
CA THR A 106 -9.26 19.62 18.16
C THR A 106 -9.42 18.75 19.41
N ALA A 107 -9.83 19.37 20.53
CA ALA A 107 -10.13 18.67 21.78
C ALA A 107 -11.58 18.14 21.86
N ILE A 108 -12.28 18.04 20.72
CA ILE A 108 -13.69 17.69 20.67
C ILE A 108 -13.94 16.30 21.26
N LYS A 109 -14.99 16.19 22.09
CA LYS A 109 -15.37 14.93 22.75
C LYS A 109 -16.42 14.14 21.96
N GLY A 110 -17.20 14.83 21.13
CA GLY A 110 -18.28 14.29 20.31
C GLY A 110 -18.96 15.41 19.51
N LEU A 111 -19.70 15.04 18.47
CA LEU A 111 -20.54 15.95 17.70
C LEU A 111 -21.99 15.94 18.20
N PRO A 112 -22.73 17.06 18.12
CA PRO A 112 -24.15 17.11 18.45
C PRO A 112 -25.00 16.36 17.41
N CYS A 113 -26.20 15.90 17.79
CA CYS A 113 -27.13 15.23 16.87
C CYS A 113 -27.58 16.13 15.70
N SER A 114 -27.57 17.45 15.92
CA SER A 114 -27.87 18.46 14.90
C SER A 114 -26.82 18.56 13.80
N ILE A 115 -25.70 17.82 13.85
CA ILE A 115 -24.76 17.71 12.73
C ILE A 115 -25.46 17.26 11.43
N SER A 116 -26.54 16.49 11.55
CA SER A 116 -27.38 16.06 10.42
C SER A 116 -28.01 17.22 9.62
N HIS A 117 -28.03 18.43 10.17
CA HIS A 117 -28.49 19.64 9.46
C HIS A 117 -27.47 20.18 8.45
N LEU A 118 -26.24 19.65 8.40
CA LEU A 118 -25.23 19.98 7.39
C LEU A 118 -25.48 19.17 6.09
N THR A 119 -26.67 19.33 5.51
CA THR A 119 -27.24 18.42 4.50
C THR A 119 -26.41 18.21 3.22
N ARG A 120 -25.52 19.17 2.88
CA ARG A 120 -24.62 19.11 1.72
C ARG A 120 -23.16 18.77 2.06
N LEU A 121 -22.90 18.41 3.32
CA LEU A 121 -21.55 18.02 3.76
C LEU A 121 -21.07 16.82 2.95
N ASP A 122 -19.94 16.99 2.27
CA ASP A 122 -19.29 16.00 1.42
C ASP A 122 -18.17 15.29 2.20
N HIS A 123 -17.38 16.05 2.95
CA HIS A 123 -16.27 15.53 3.75
C HIS A 123 -16.32 16.03 5.19
N LEU A 124 -16.18 15.09 6.11
CA LEU A 124 -15.98 15.34 7.54
C LEU A 124 -14.58 14.89 7.95
N GLU A 125 -13.73 15.85 8.28
CA GLU A 125 -12.35 15.62 8.72
C GLU A 125 -12.26 15.86 10.24
N MET A 126 -11.86 14.83 10.97
CA MET A 126 -11.72 14.83 12.43
C MET A 126 -10.44 14.08 12.84
N GLU A 127 -9.36 14.31 12.11
CA GLU A 127 -8.09 13.64 12.36
C GLU A 127 -7.46 14.15 13.66
N ASN A 128 -6.77 13.27 14.39
CA ASN A 128 -6.08 13.57 15.63
C ASN A 128 -6.97 14.23 16.71
N CYS A 129 -8.30 14.04 16.66
CA CYS A 129 -9.21 14.39 17.73
C CYS A 129 -9.08 13.39 18.89
N LYS A 130 -7.98 13.46 19.65
CA LYS A 130 -7.58 12.48 20.69
C LYS A 130 -8.58 12.35 21.86
N ASN A 131 -9.55 13.25 21.96
CA ASN A 131 -10.60 13.23 22.97
C ASN A 131 -11.96 12.72 22.46
N LEU A 132 -12.10 12.46 21.15
CA LEU A 132 -13.32 11.96 20.54
C LEU A 132 -13.60 10.56 21.06
N ARG A 133 -14.81 10.36 21.60
CA ARG A 133 -15.24 9.06 22.15
C ARG A 133 -16.28 8.35 21.30
N CYS A 134 -17.13 9.12 20.61
CA CYS A 134 -18.17 8.60 19.74
C CYS A 134 -18.60 9.63 18.71
N LEU A 135 -19.18 9.15 17.62
CA LEU A 135 -19.96 9.93 16.68
C LEU A 135 -21.46 9.79 16.98
N PRO A 136 -22.28 10.82 16.72
CA PRO A 136 -23.72 10.73 16.89
C PRO A 136 -24.35 9.83 15.82
N ASN A 137 -25.32 9.00 16.20
CA ASN A 137 -26.02 8.09 15.26
C ASN A 137 -26.73 8.84 14.12
N ASN A 138 -27.08 10.11 14.33
CA ASN A 138 -27.72 10.96 13.31
C ASN A 138 -26.79 11.33 12.14
N ILE A 139 -25.49 10.99 12.18
CA ILE A 139 -24.58 11.25 11.06
C ILE A 139 -25.04 10.55 9.76
N CYS A 140 -25.81 9.46 9.86
CA CYS A 140 -26.43 8.79 8.70
C CYS A 140 -27.47 9.64 7.96
N GLY A 141 -27.92 10.75 8.56
CA GLY A 141 -28.76 11.76 7.93
C GLY A 141 -28.01 12.62 6.90
N LEU A 142 -26.67 12.60 6.90
CA LEU A 142 -25.84 13.34 5.94
C LEU A 142 -25.80 12.64 4.57
N LYS A 143 -26.86 12.81 3.77
CA LYS A 143 -27.05 12.08 2.50
C LYS A 143 -26.03 12.44 1.40
N SER A 144 -25.28 13.54 1.55
CA SER A 144 -24.24 13.95 0.60
C SER A 144 -22.83 13.51 0.98
N LEU A 145 -22.66 12.92 2.18
CA LEU A 145 -21.35 12.63 2.76
C LEU A 145 -20.65 11.52 1.99
N ARG A 146 -19.49 11.81 1.40
CA ARG A 146 -18.64 10.84 0.67
C ARG A 146 -17.45 10.34 1.47
N GLY A 147 -16.97 11.10 2.45
CA GLY A 147 -15.80 10.71 3.23
C GLY A 147 -15.87 11.12 4.69
N ILE A 148 -15.44 10.21 5.56
CA ILE A 148 -15.21 10.45 6.98
C ILE A 148 -13.76 10.07 7.29
N SER A 149 -12.99 11.00 7.84
CA SER A 149 -11.65 10.75 8.39
C SER A 149 -11.64 10.92 9.90
N LEU A 150 -11.29 9.85 10.63
CA LEU A 150 -11.19 9.80 12.10
C LEU A 150 -9.80 9.32 12.54
N ASN A 151 -8.80 9.49 11.68
CA ASN A 151 -7.45 9.02 11.91
C ASN A 151 -6.88 9.61 13.21
N GLY A 152 -6.13 8.84 14.00
CA GLY A 152 -5.53 9.31 15.26
C GLY A 152 -6.54 9.64 16.37
N CYS A 153 -7.83 9.29 16.24
CA CYS A 153 -8.82 9.39 17.32
C CYS A 153 -8.60 8.30 18.38
N SER A 154 -7.54 8.43 19.16
CA SER A 154 -7.03 7.40 20.09
C SER A 154 -7.94 7.05 21.28
N LYS A 155 -9.10 7.71 21.44
CA LYS A 155 -10.13 7.40 22.46
C LYS A 155 -11.46 6.95 21.86
N LEU A 156 -11.54 6.82 20.53
CA LEU A 156 -12.70 6.28 19.84
C LEU A 156 -12.65 4.75 19.96
N GLU A 157 -13.41 4.20 20.90
CA GLU A 157 -13.40 2.75 21.21
C GLU A 157 -14.43 1.94 20.42
N ALA A 158 -15.46 2.60 19.88
CA ALA A 158 -16.48 1.98 19.04
C ALA A 158 -16.91 2.93 17.94
N PHE A 159 -17.26 2.36 16.78
CA PHE A 159 -17.96 3.11 15.72
C PHE A 159 -19.47 3.16 16.01
N LEU A 160 -20.18 4.08 15.35
CA LEU A 160 -21.61 4.34 15.60
C LEU A 160 -22.53 3.27 15.00
N GLU A 161 -23.71 3.09 15.59
CA GLU A 161 -24.78 2.27 15.01
C GLU A 161 -25.48 2.99 13.87
N ILE A 162 -25.37 2.45 12.65
CA ILE A 162 -25.93 3.03 11.44
C ILE A 162 -27.37 2.53 11.26
N ARG A 163 -28.35 3.43 11.32
CA ARG A 163 -29.77 3.06 11.24
C ARG A 163 -30.38 3.18 9.85
N GLU A 164 -29.67 3.79 8.91
CA GLU A 164 -30.15 4.09 7.57
C GLU A 164 -29.02 3.92 6.56
N ASP A 165 -29.37 3.52 5.33
CA ASP A 165 -28.38 3.35 4.26
C ASP A 165 -27.69 4.68 3.90
N MET A 166 -26.37 4.63 3.79
CA MET A 166 -25.50 5.74 3.36
C MET A 166 -24.92 5.41 1.98
N GLU A 167 -25.71 5.65 0.93
CA GLU A 167 -25.36 5.30 -0.46
C GLU A 167 -24.22 6.13 -1.05
N GLN A 168 -23.98 7.34 -0.53
CA GLN A 168 -22.95 8.24 -1.03
C GLN A 168 -21.61 8.11 -0.28
N LEU A 169 -21.57 7.48 0.90
CA LEU A 169 -20.35 7.37 1.67
C LEU A 169 -19.40 6.38 0.99
N GLU A 170 -18.31 6.89 0.44
CA GLU A 170 -17.37 6.12 -0.37
C GLU A 170 -16.12 5.72 0.43
N ARG A 171 -15.73 6.50 1.44
CA ARG A 171 -14.46 6.36 2.15
C ARG A 171 -14.62 6.53 3.66
N LEU A 172 -14.06 5.59 4.42
CA LEU A 172 -14.01 5.63 5.88
C LEU A 172 -12.59 5.31 6.35
N PHE A 173 -11.96 6.30 7.01
CA PHE A 173 -10.60 6.19 7.53
C PHE A 173 -10.62 6.19 9.07
N LEU A 174 -10.06 5.13 9.66
CA LEU A 174 -10.06 4.85 11.09
C LEU A 174 -8.64 4.56 11.62
N LEU A 175 -7.61 5.08 10.96
CA LEU A 175 -6.21 4.80 11.31
C LEU A 175 -5.91 5.20 12.76
N GLU A 176 -5.10 4.42 13.48
CA GLU A 176 -4.64 4.76 14.85
C GLU A 176 -5.79 5.06 15.84
N THR A 177 -6.95 4.41 15.64
CA THR A 177 -8.09 4.50 16.56
C THR A 177 -8.05 3.39 17.60
N ALA A 178 -8.78 3.59 18.70
CA ALA A 178 -8.92 2.60 19.77
C ALA A 178 -10.09 1.62 19.55
N ILE A 179 -10.61 1.54 18.31
CA ILE A 179 -11.79 0.75 17.98
C ILE A 179 -11.53 -0.73 18.28
N THR A 180 -12.44 -1.35 19.04
CA THR A 180 -12.36 -2.78 19.37
C THR A 180 -13.11 -3.65 18.36
N GLU A 181 -14.20 -3.14 17.81
CA GLU A 181 -15.03 -3.82 16.80
C GLU A 181 -15.77 -2.80 15.93
N LEU A 182 -16.10 -3.19 14.69
CA LEU A 182 -17.08 -2.47 13.88
C LEU A 182 -18.48 -3.06 14.11
N PRO A 183 -19.54 -2.22 14.17
CA PRO A 183 -20.88 -2.72 14.40
C PRO A 183 -21.41 -3.48 13.17
N PRO A 184 -22.28 -4.48 13.36
CA PRO A 184 -22.91 -5.20 12.24
C PRO A 184 -23.66 -4.27 11.27
N SER A 185 -24.17 -3.13 11.76
CA SER A 185 -24.82 -2.09 10.95
C SER A 185 -23.90 -1.43 9.90
N ILE A 186 -22.61 -1.76 9.87
CA ILE A 186 -21.70 -1.35 8.78
C ILE A 186 -22.24 -1.72 7.39
N GLU A 187 -23.07 -2.76 7.27
CA GLU A 187 -23.73 -3.14 6.00
C GLU A 187 -24.58 -2.03 5.37
N HIS A 188 -25.00 -1.03 6.16
CA HIS A 188 -25.73 0.13 5.68
C HIS A 188 -24.84 1.14 4.92
N LEU A 189 -23.51 1.00 4.94
CA LEU A 189 -22.59 1.80 4.14
C LEU A 189 -22.53 1.29 2.69
N ARG A 190 -23.68 1.23 2.01
CA ARG A 190 -23.83 0.61 0.68
C ARG A 190 -22.97 1.24 -0.42
N GLY A 191 -22.59 2.51 -0.25
CA GLY A 191 -21.70 3.22 -1.16
C GLY A 191 -20.21 2.98 -0.94
N LEU A 192 -19.82 2.29 0.13
CA LEU A 192 -18.44 2.27 0.61
C LEU A 192 -17.52 1.57 -0.40
N LYS A 193 -16.47 2.27 -0.81
CA LYS A 193 -15.45 1.79 -1.75
C LYS A 193 -14.13 1.50 -1.06
N SER A 194 -13.79 2.25 -0.01
CA SER A 194 -12.56 2.09 0.77
C SER A 194 -12.85 2.12 2.27
N LEU A 195 -12.33 1.12 2.98
CA LEU A 195 -12.32 1.04 4.44
C LEU A 195 -10.88 0.85 4.93
N GLU A 196 -10.42 1.73 5.80
CA GLU A 196 -9.05 1.70 6.33
C GLU A 196 -9.03 1.62 7.85
N LEU A 197 -8.50 0.50 8.36
CA LEU A 197 -8.26 0.17 9.77
C LEU A 197 -6.76 -0.14 9.91
N ILE A 198 -5.92 0.88 9.98
CA ILE A 198 -4.46 0.70 10.09
C ILE A 198 -4.00 1.12 11.47
N ASN A 199 -3.10 0.36 12.09
CA ASN A 199 -2.61 0.58 13.45
C ASN A 199 -3.76 0.60 14.50
N CYS A 200 -4.86 -0.13 14.26
CA CYS A 200 -5.94 -0.31 15.23
C CYS A 200 -5.60 -1.48 16.18
N GLU A 201 -4.63 -1.29 17.07
CA GLU A 201 -4.08 -2.33 17.95
C GLU A 201 -5.10 -2.99 18.90
N LYS A 202 -6.25 -2.35 19.10
CA LYS A 202 -7.35 -2.87 19.93
C LYS A 202 -8.41 -3.64 19.14
N LEU A 203 -8.37 -3.60 17.81
CA LEU A 203 -9.37 -4.25 16.96
C LEU A 203 -9.28 -5.76 17.14
N VAL A 204 -10.39 -6.38 17.51
CA VAL A 204 -10.47 -7.79 17.87
C VAL A 204 -11.04 -8.63 16.73
N SER A 205 -12.05 -8.11 16.03
CA SER A 205 -12.72 -8.79 14.92
C SER A 205 -13.33 -7.80 13.94
N LEU A 206 -13.68 -8.29 12.76
CA LEU A 206 -14.54 -7.60 11.80
C LEU A 206 -15.90 -8.31 11.76
N PRO A 207 -17.03 -7.58 11.63
CA PRO A 207 -18.35 -8.21 11.55
C PRO A 207 -18.53 -8.93 10.22
N ASP A 208 -19.25 -10.07 10.22
CA ASP A 208 -19.59 -10.82 8.99
C ASP A 208 -20.34 -9.98 7.95
N SER A 209 -21.06 -8.97 8.42
CA SER A 209 -21.79 -8.02 7.58
C SER A 209 -20.88 -7.14 6.71
N ILE A 210 -19.56 -7.13 6.93
CA ILE A 210 -18.59 -6.52 6.01
C ILE A 210 -18.70 -7.13 4.60
N GLY A 211 -19.10 -8.41 4.51
CA GLY A 211 -19.36 -9.10 3.24
C GLY A 211 -20.51 -8.49 2.43
N ASN A 212 -21.40 -7.72 3.07
CA ASN A 212 -22.55 -7.07 2.44
C ASN A 212 -22.19 -5.72 1.78
N LEU A 213 -20.96 -5.23 1.96
CA LEU A 213 -20.45 -4.01 1.33
C LEU A 213 -20.12 -4.24 -0.15
N THR A 214 -21.14 -4.44 -0.98
CA THR A 214 -20.99 -4.83 -2.39
C THR A 214 -20.24 -3.84 -3.29
N CYS A 215 -20.05 -2.59 -2.84
CA CYS A 215 -19.24 -1.58 -3.52
C CYS A 215 -17.77 -1.57 -3.09
N LEU A 216 -17.39 -2.31 -2.04
CA LEU A 216 -16.08 -2.27 -1.43
C LEU A 216 -15.02 -2.77 -2.42
N ARG A 217 -14.04 -1.92 -2.70
CA ARG A 217 -12.93 -2.19 -3.62
C ARG A 217 -11.62 -2.38 -2.88
N SER A 218 -11.46 -1.68 -1.76
CA SER A 218 -10.25 -1.71 -0.96
C SER A 218 -10.60 -1.89 0.51
N LEU A 219 -10.00 -2.90 1.13
CA LEU A 219 -10.06 -3.15 2.56
C LEU A 219 -8.64 -3.21 3.09
N PHE A 220 -8.27 -2.22 3.91
CA PHE A 220 -6.98 -2.17 4.57
C PHE A 220 -7.17 -2.43 6.06
N VAL A 221 -6.57 -3.52 6.54
CA VAL A 221 -6.56 -3.93 7.94
C VAL A 221 -5.11 -4.27 8.27
N ARG A 222 -4.29 -3.26 8.56
CA ARG A 222 -2.84 -3.43 8.78
C ARG A 222 -2.48 -3.11 10.23
N ASN A 223 -1.53 -3.85 10.81
CA ASN A 223 -1.03 -3.66 12.18
C ASN A 223 -2.14 -3.71 13.25
N CYS A 224 -3.17 -4.53 13.01
CA CYS A 224 -4.24 -4.79 13.96
C CYS A 224 -3.90 -6.05 14.76
N SER A 225 -2.93 -5.95 15.66
CA SER A 225 -2.27 -7.09 16.34
C SER A 225 -3.15 -7.98 17.22
N LYS A 226 -4.37 -7.53 17.56
CA LYS A 226 -5.37 -8.32 18.31
C LYS A 226 -6.46 -8.93 17.44
N LEU A 227 -6.40 -8.67 16.12
CA LEU A 227 -7.36 -9.20 15.18
C LEU A 227 -7.20 -10.72 15.13
N HIS A 228 -8.24 -11.43 15.53
CA HIS A 228 -8.30 -12.87 15.37
C HIS A 228 -9.53 -13.21 14.53
N ASN A 229 -9.35 -14.13 13.58
CA ASN A 229 -10.32 -14.52 12.57
C ASN A 229 -10.80 -13.37 11.67
N LEU A 230 -10.67 -13.58 10.37
CA LEU A 230 -11.40 -12.78 9.40
C LEU A 230 -12.83 -13.31 9.24
N PRO A 231 -13.79 -12.46 8.82
CA PRO A 231 -15.19 -12.85 8.74
C PRO A 231 -15.44 -13.92 7.69
N ASP A 232 -16.38 -14.83 7.97
CA ASP A 232 -16.66 -15.99 7.11
C ASP A 232 -17.30 -15.56 5.77
N ASN A 233 -18.05 -14.46 5.77
CA ASN A 233 -18.81 -14.00 4.60
C ASN A 233 -17.98 -13.13 3.61
N LEU A 234 -16.65 -13.12 3.70
CA LEU A 234 -15.79 -12.38 2.75
C LEU A 234 -16.02 -12.79 1.29
N ARG A 235 -16.46 -14.03 1.05
CA ARG A 235 -16.80 -14.53 -0.30
C ARG A 235 -17.85 -13.68 -1.01
N SER A 236 -18.73 -12.98 -0.28
CA SER A 236 -19.71 -12.06 -0.89
C SER A 236 -19.04 -10.89 -1.63
N LEU A 237 -17.79 -10.56 -1.27
CA LEU A 237 -17.00 -9.52 -1.94
C LEU A 237 -16.23 -10.01 -3.18
N LYS A 238 -16.41 -11.28 -3.57
CA LYS A 238 -15.67 -11.96 -4.66
C LYS A 238 -15.58 -11.19 -5.98
N CYS A 239 -16.61 -10.41 -6.30
CA CYS A 239 -16.74 -9.70 -7.57
C CYS A 239 -16.39 -8.21 -7.49
N CYS A 240 -16.12 -7.67 -6.29
CA CYS A 240 -15.90 -6.23 -6.10
C CYS A 240 -14.54 -5.89 -5.46
N LEU A 241 -14.05 -6.70 -4.51
CA LEU A 241 -12.80 -6.42 -3.80
C LEU A 241 -11.60 -6.61 -4.72
N ARG A 242 -10.73 -5.60 -4.75
CA ARG A 242 -9.51 -5.52 -5.57
C ARG A 242 -8.25 -5.46 -4.73
N VAL A 243 -8.32 -4.84 -3.56
CA VAL A 243 -7.20 -4.67 -2.64
C VAL A 243 -7.62 -5.22 -1.28
N LEU A 244 -6.82 -6.15 -0.77
CA LEU A 244 -6.93 -6.66 0.58
C LEU A 244 -5.54 -6.61 1.22
N ASP A 245 -5.45 -5.89 2.33
CA ASP A 245 -4.22 -5.70 3.08
C ASP A 245 -4.46 -6.14 4.51
N LEU A 246 -3.70 -7.15 4.94
CA LEU A 246 -3.80 -7.85 6.22
C LEU A 246 -2.44 -7.87 6.94
N GLY A 247 -1.52 -6.98 6.55
CA GLY A 247 -0.15 -6.98 7.07
C GLY A 247 -0.13 -6.75 8.59
N GLY A 248 0.68 -7.50 9.34
CA GLY A 248 0.91 -7.21 10.77
C GLY A 248 -0.30 -7.48 11.67
N CYS A 249 -1.21 -8.36 11.27
CA CYS A 249 -2.41 -8.71 12.02
C CYS A 249 -2.22 -9.89 12.98
N ASN A 250 -1.03 -10.47 13.06
CA ASN A 250 -0.74 -11.67 13.85
C ASN A 250 -1.59 -12.90 13.47
N LEU A 251 -2.10 -12.97 12.24
CA LEU A 251 -2.97 -14.05 11.79
C LEU A 251 -2.23 -15.38 11.75
N MET A 252 -2.83 -16.41 12.34
CA MET A 252 -2.37 -17.79 12.32
C MET A 252 -3.12 -18.64 11.29
N GLU A 253 -2.62 -19.85 11.04
CA GLU A 253 -3.33 -20.85 10.26
C GLU A 253 -4.70 -21.17 10.88
N GLY A 254 -5.77 -21.13 10.07
CA GLY A 254 -7.16 -21.30 10.52
C GLY A 254 -7.90 -19.98 10.77
N GLU A 255 -7.19 -18.88 11.01
CA GLU A 255 -7.79 -17.54 11.18
C GLU A 255 -7.99 -16.81 9.85
N ILE A 256 -7.35 -17.29 8.78
CA ILE A 256 -7.62 -16.90 7.39
C ILE A 256 -8.68 -17.86 6.82
N PRO A 257 -9.92 -17.41 6.60
CA PRO A 257 -11.00 -18.26 6.12
C PRO A 257 -10.75 -18.70 4.69
N HIS A 258 -11.19 -19.92 4.35
CA HIS A 258 -11.06 -20.47 3.01
C HIS A 258 -11.72 -19.58 1.93
N ASP A 259 -12.72 -18.81 2.32
CA ASP A 259 -13.46 -17.89 1.47
C ASP A 259 -12.61 -16.70 0.95
N LEU A 260 -11.50 -16.36 1.61
CA LEU A 260 -10.54 -15.36 1.11
C LEU A 260 -9.99 -15.75 -0.27
N TRP A 261 -9.74 -17.04 -0.49
CA TRP A 261 -9.18 -17.55 -1.74
C TRP A 261 -10.19 -17.56 -2.89
N CYS A 262 -11.48 -17.34 -2.58
CA CYS A 262 -12.53 -17.24 -3.58
C CYS A 262 -12.62 -15.84 -4.22
N LEU A 263 -11.84 -14.85 -3.78
CA LEU A 263 -11.92 -13.45 -4.20
C LEU A 263 -11.37 -13.22 -5.63
N SER A 264 -12.13 -13.68 -6.64
CA SER A 264 -11.71 -13.71 -8.04
C SER A 264 -11.39 -12.35 -8.68
N SER A 265 -11.83 -11.24 -8.07
CA SER A 265 -11.50 -9.88 -8.54
C SER A 265 -10.30 -9.25 -7.84
N LEU A 266 -9.71 -9.93 -6.86
CA LEU A 266 -8.58 -9.44 -6.10
C LEU A 266 -7.35 -9.25 -7.01
N GLU A 267 -6.77 -8.06 -6.96
CA GLU A 267 -5.60 -7.65 -7.74
C GLU A 267 -4.36 -7.49 -6.86
N TYR A 268 -4.55 -7.19 -5.57
CA TYR A 268 -3.51 -7.02 -4.56
C TYR A 268 -3.90 -7.73 -3.28
N LEU A 269 -2.98 -8.57 -2.76
CA LEU A 269 -3.10 -9.22 -1.47
C LEU A 269 -1.79 -9.02 -0.70
N ASP A 270 -1.87 -8.43 0.49
CA ASP A 270 -0.76 -8.37 1.43
C ASP A 270 -1.14 -9.13 2.70
N ILE A 271 -0.34 -10.14 3.04
CA ILE A 271 -0.45 -10.97 4.24
C ILE A 271 0.88 -11.01 4.99
N SER A 272 1.76 -10.03 4.75
CA SER A 272 3.05 -9.89 5.41
C SER A 272 2.91 -9.77 6.93
N ASP A 273 3.97 -10.05 7.69
CA ASP A 273 4.00 -9.91 9.16
C ASP A 273 2.88 -10.70 9.87
N ASN A 274 2.59 -11.90 9.36
CA ASN A 274 1.64 -12.84 9.96
C ASN A 274 2.30 -14.21 10.23
N TYR A 275 1.65 -15.05 11.03
CA TYR A 275 2.15 -16.36 11.49
C TYR A 275 1.58 -17.54 10.69
N ILE A 276 1.32 -17.31 9.39
CA ILE A 276 0.84 -18.35 8.49
C ILE A 276 1.93 -19.40 8.25
N ARG A 277 1.55 -20.68 8.21
CA ARG A 277 2.49 -21.79 7.92
C ARG A 277 2.65 -22.09 6.45
N CYS A 278 1.58 -21.99 5.69
CA CYS A 278 1.60 -22.28 4.26
C CYS A 278 0.61 -21.41 3.50
N ILE A 279 0.89 -21.24 2.20
CA ILE A 279 -0.10 -20.69 1.26
C ILE A 279 -0.93 -21.84 0.70
N PRO A 280 -2.26 -21.82 0.87
CA PRO A 280 -3.11 -22.91 0.45
C PRO A 280 -3.32 -22.93 -1.06
N VAL A 281 -3.64 -24.12 -1.58
CA VAL A 281 -3.96 -24.42 -2.99
C VAL A 281 -5.03 -23.48 -3.59
N GLY A 282 -5.91 -22.92 -2.74
CA GLY A 282 -6.92 -21.95 -3.15
C GLY A 282 -6.36 -20.69 -3.82
N ILE A 283 -5.10 -20.32 -3.60
CA ILE A 283 -4.44 -19.16 -4.22
C ILE A 283 -4.55 -19.17 -5.76
N SER A 284 -4.60 -20.36 -6.37
CA SER A 284 -4.75 -20.54 -7.82
C SER A 284 -6.06 -19.96 -8.37
N GLN A 285 -7.09 -19.80 -7.53
CA GLN A 285 -8.41 -19.25 -7.88
C GLN A 285 -8.41 -17.72 -8.01
N LEU A 286 -7.38 -17.02 -7.49
CA LEU A 286 -7.24 -15.57 -7.57
C LEU A 286 -6.77 -15.13 -8.97
N SER A 287 -7.62 -15.34 -9.98
CA SER A 287 -7.30 -15.19 -11.41
C SER A 287 -6.91 -13.77 -11.86
N LYS A 288 -7.14 -12.74 -11.05
CA LYS A 288 -6.75 -11.35 -11.34
C LYS A 288 -5.60 -10.85 -10.47
N LEU A 289 -5.04 -11.69 -9.59
CA LEU A 289 -4.00 -11.28 -8.67
C LEU A 289 -2.78 -10.79 -9.45
N ARG A 290 -2.27 -9.61 -9.08
CA ARG A 290 -1.09 -8.99 -9.68
C ARG A 290 0.05 -8.88 -8.69
N THR A 291 -0.27 -8.76 -7.40
CA THR A 291 0.70 -8.63 -6.32
C THR A 291 0.27 -9.47 -5.13
N LEU A 292 1.21 -10.25 -4.60
CA LEU A 292 1.08 -11.03 -3.38
C LEU A 292 2.30 -10.77 -2.50
N LEU A 293 2.11 -10.10 -1.37
CA LEU A 293 3.16 -9.85 -0.38
C LEU A 293 2.96 -10.76 0.82
N MET A 294 4.04 -11.42 1.24
CA MET A 294 4.09 -12.41 2.32
C MET A 294 5.40 -12.23 3.08
N ASN A 295 5.84 -10.99 3.20
CA ASN A 295 7.12 -10.64 3.81
C ASN A 295 7.05 -10.89 5.31
N HIS A 296 8.19 -11.19 5.94
CA HIS A 296 8.31 -11.32 7.40
C HIS A 296 7.28 -12.29 8.03
N CYS A 297 6.97 -13.40 7.36
CA CYS A 297 6.16 -14.48 7.92
C CYS A 297 7.06 -15.53 8.60
N PRO A 298 7.29 -15.48 9.92
CA PRO A 298 8.31 -16.29 10.59
C PRO A 298 8.02 -17.79 10.59
N MET A 299 6.75 -18.18 10.40
CA MET A 299 6.32 -19.58 10.39
C MET A 299 6.05 -20.12 8.98
N LEU A 300 6.25 -19.31 7.93
CA LEU A 300 5.96 -19.74 6.56
C LEU A 300 6.98 -20.79 6.11
N GLU A 301 6.55 -22.04 6.04
CA GLU A 301 7.36 -23.21 5.67
C GLU A 301 7.21 -23.52 4.18
N GLU A 302 6.01 -23.35 3.62
CA GLU A 302 5.69 -23.86 2.28
C GLU A 302 4.79 -22.94 1.43
N ILE A 303 5.11 -22.86 0.14
CA ILE A 303 4.25 -22.28 -0.90
C ILE A 303 3.80 -23.41 -1.84
N THR A 304 2.65 -24.01 -1.53
CA THR A 304 2.18 -25.27 -2.16
C THR A 304 1.76 -25.09 -3.61
N GLU A 305 1.11 -23.98 -3.94
CA GLU A 305 0.74 -23.59 -5.30
C GLU A 305 0.99 -22.11 -5.53
N LEU A 306 1.09 -21.74 -6.80
CA LEU A 306 1.28 -20.35 -7.23
C LEU A 306 0.01 -19.82 -7.89
N PRO A 307 -0.28 -18.51 -7.79
CA PRO A 307 -1.40 -17.88 -8.48
C PRO A 307 -1.40 -18.23 -9.97
N SER A 308 -2.60 -18.46 -10.54
CA SER A 308 -2.74 -18.73 -11.98
C SER A 308 -2.42 -17.50 -12.84
N SER A 309 -2.60 -16.30 -12.30
CA SER A 309 -2.38 -14.99 -12.92
C SER A 309 -0.91 -14.57 -13.02
N ARG A 310 -0.65 -13.45 -13.73
CA ARG A 310 0.67 -12.81 -13.76
C ARG A 310 0.88 -12.04 -12.46
N THR A 311 1.34 -12.75 -11.44
CA THR A 311 1.55 -12.21 -10.10
C THR A 311 3.02 -11.95 -9.83
N TRP A 312 3.28 -10.79 -9.25
CA TRP A 312 4.52 -10.48 -8.56
C TRP A 312 4.41 -10.93 -7.10
N MET A 313 5.42 -11.66 -6.62
CA MET A 313 5.40 -12.24 -5.29
C MET A 313 6.60 -11.77 -4.46
N GLU A 314 6.39 -11.53 -3.17
CA GLU A 314 7.48 -11.25 -2.23
C GLU A 314 7.25 -12.06 -0.95
N ALA A 315 8.32 -12.67 -0.44
CA ALA A 315 8.34 -13.52 0.75
C ALA A 315 9.71 -13.43 1.45
N HIS A 316 10.32 -12.23 1.50
CA HIS A 316 11.57 -12.06 2.24
C HIS A 316 11.31 -12.09 3.75
N GLY A 317 12.35 -12.26 4.57
CA GLY A 317 12.20 -12.34 6.03
C GLY A 317 11.41 -13.58 6.52
N CYS A 318 11.30 -14.65 5.71
CA CYS A 318 10.60 -15.89 6.06
C CYS A 318 11.61 -17.03 6.38
N PRO A 319 12.20 -17.09 7.59
CA PRO A 319 13.31 -17.98 7.91
C PRO A 319 12.99 -19.49 7.77
N CYS A 320 11.73 -19.90 7.89
CA CYS A 320 11.31 -21.30 7.77
C CYS A 320 11.11 -21.77 6.32
N LEU A 321 11.12 -20.86 5.35
CA LEU A 321 10.89 -21.21 3.95
C LEU A 321 12.17 -21.85 3.38
N GLU A 322 12.14 -23.15 3.10
CA GLU A 322 13.31 -23.88 2.60
C GLU A 322 13.68 -23.44 1.18
N THR A 323 14.90 -22.90 1.00
CA THR A 323 15.38 -22.40 -0.31
C THR A 323 16.62 -23.14 -0.84
N GLU A 324 17.24 -24.02 -0.06
CA GLU A 324 18.54 -24.62 -0.38
C GLU A 324 18.46 -25.76 -1.42
N THR A 325 17.45 -26.63 -1.32
CA THR A 325 17.38 -27.86 -2.12
C THR A 325 16.42 -27.74 -3.29
N SER A 326 16.80 -28.24 -4.48
CA SER A 326 15.89 -28.29 -5.64
C SER A 326 14.65 -29.15 -5.40
N SER A 327 14.68 -30.01 -4.37
CA SER A 327 13.58 -30.88 -3.93
C SER A 327 12.57 -30.20 -3.01
N SER A 328 12.85 -28.99 -2.50
CA SER A 328 11.88 -28.26 -1.68
C SER A 328 10.58 -28.03 -2.45
N LEU A 329 9.46 -27.98 -1.72
CA LEU A 329 8.14 -27.78 -2.31
C LEU A 329 8.05 -26.44 -3.04
N LEU A 330 8.70 -25.39 -2.53
CA LEU A 330 8.85 -24.10 -3.19
C LEU A 330 9.44 -24.24 -4.59
N TRP A 331 10.61 -24.89 -4.72
CA TRP A 331 11.26 -25.06 -6.03
C TRP A 331 10.46 -25.99 -6.93
N SER A 332 9.79 -27.02 -6.39
CA SER A 332 8.90 -27.87 -7.16
C SER A 332 7.73 -27.07 -7.79
N SER A 333 7.12 -26.17 -7.04
CA SER A 333 6.03 -25.29 -7.48
C SER A 333 6.51 -24.25 -8.50
N LEU A 334 7.67 -23.62 -8.25
CA LEU A 334 8.29 -22.66 -9.15
C LEU A 334 8.69 -23.30 -10.48
N LEU A 335 9.37 -24.45 -10.45
CA LEU A 335 9.79 -25.17 -11.66
C LEU A 335 8.58 -25.65 -12.46
N LYS A 336 7.52 -26.16 -11.80
CA LYS A 336 6.24 -26.49 -12.45
C LYS A 336 5.63 -25.26 -13.13
N ARG A 337 5.70 -24.08 -12.49
CA ARG A 337 5.22 -22.82 -13.06
C ARG A 337 6.04 -22.37 -14.25
N PHE A 338 7.37 -22.47 -14.21
CA PHE A 338 8.25 -22.11 -15.33
C PHE A 338 8.05 -23.01 -16.54
N LYS A 339 7.71 -24.29 -16.31
CA LYS A 339 7.38 -25.27 -17.36
C LYS A 339 5.95 -25.15 -17.92
N SER A 340 5.14 -24.22 -17.40
CA SER A 340 3.75 -24.03 -17.84
C SER A 340 3.65 -23.56 -19.29
N PRO A 341 2.60 -23.97 -20.05
CA PRO A 341 2.36 -23.47 -21.42
C PRO A 341 2.16 -21.96 -21.49
N ILE A 342 1.69 -21.36 -20.39
CA ILE A 342 1.48 -19.91 -20.26
C ILE A 342 2.80 -19.30 -19.80
N GLN A 343 3.70 -19.05 -20.75
CA GLN A 343 5.06 -18.55 -20.51
C GLN A 343 5.08 -17.02 -20.33
N TRP A 344 4.64 -16.54 -19.17
CA TRP A 344 4.79 -15.12 -18.80
C TRP A 344 5.99 -14.90 -17.90
N LYS A 345 6.51 -13.67 -17.89
CA LYS A 345 7.53 -13.26 -16.91
C LYS A 345 6.97 -13.44 -15.50
N PHE A 346 7.72 -14.10 -14.64
CA PHE A 346 7.38 -14.34 -13.24
C PHE A 346 8.51 -13.79 -12.37
N ASN A 347 8.16 -13.21 -11.21
CA ASN A 347 9.13 -12.64 -10.28
C ASN A 347 8.73 -13.00 -8.86
N ILE A 348 9.70 -13.46 -8.09
CA ILE A 348 9.57 -13.68 -6.66
C ILE A 348 10.82 -13.22 -5.93
N VAL A 349 10.66 -12.63 -4.75
CA VAL A 349 11.73 -12.42 -3.78
C VAL A 349 11.52 -13.40 -2.63
N ILE A 350 12.52 -14.21 -2.30
CA ILE A 350 12.49 -15.22 -1.24
C ILE A 350 13.66 -15.03 -0.28
N PRO A 351 13.71 -15.70 0.88
CA PRO A 351 14.84 -15.64 1.78
C PRO A 351 16.13 -16.08 1.09
N GLY A 352 17.20 -15.34 1.32
CA GLY A 352 18.49 -15.53 0.65
C GLY A 352 19.65 -15.78 1.59
N SER A 353 19.40 -16.12 2.86
CA SER A 353 20.45 -16.38 3.87
C SER A 353 21.51 -17.39 3.39
N SER A 354 21.08 -18.42 2.65
CA SER A 354 21.96 -19.45 2.06
C SER A 354 22.52 -19.09 0.68
N GLY A 355 22.19 -17.91 0.15
CA GLY A 355 22.61 -17.45 -1.17
C GLY A 355 21.88 -18.12 -2.34
N ILE A 356 22.55 -18.21 -3.49
CA ILE A 356 21.98 -18.85 -4.69
C ILE A 356 22.13 -20.38 -4.54
N PRO A 357 21.08 -21.18 -4.79
CA PRO A 357 21.14 -22.63 -4.61
C PRO A 357 22.20 -23.31 -5.48
N GLU A 358 22.89 -24.33 -4.96
CA GLU A 358 24.00 -25.00 -5.64
C GLU A 358 23.63 -25.64 -6.99
N TRP A 359 22.37 -26.03 -7.18
CA TRP A 359 21.88 -26.64 -8.41
C TRP A 359 21.78 -25.65 -9.58
N VAL A 360 21.88 -24.34 -9.33
CA VAL A 360 21.87 -23.32 -10.38
C VAL A 360 23.17 -23.42 -11.18
N SER A 361 23.04 -23.72 -12.47
CA SER A 361 24.17 -24.12 -13.33
C SER A 361 25.24 -23.05 -13.55
N HIS A 362 24.88 -21.78 -13.69
CA HIS A 362 25.82 -20.71 -13.97
C HIS A 362 25.71 -19.63 -12.90
N GLN A 363 26.61 -19.65 -11.92
CA GLN A 363 26.63 -18.67 -10.83
C GLN A 363 28.00 -17.99 -10.77
N ARG A 364 28.03 -16.71 -10.39
CA ARG A 364 29.28 -15.99 -10.10
C ARG A 364 29.07 -14.90 -9.06
N MET A 365 30.17 -14.48 -8.46
CA MET A 365 30.20 -13.30 -7.61
C MET A 365 29.97 -12.03 -8.44
N GLY A 366 29.31 -11.05 -7.82
CA GLY A 366 28.97 -9.76 -8.43
C GLY A 366 27.58 -9.70 -9.04
N CYS A 367 27.30 -8.59 -9.75
CA CYS A 367 25.98 -8.21 -10.26
C CYS A 367 25.72 -8.60 -11.72
N GLU A 368 26.63 -9.34 -12.35
CA GLU A 368 26.52 -9.70 -13.77
C GLU A 368 26.82 -11.17 -13.99
N VAL A 369 26.04 -11.84 -14.83
CA VAL A 369 26.29 -13.20 -15.27
C VAL A 369 26.05 -13.32 -16.77
N LYS A 370 27.00 -13.94 -17.46
CA LYS A 370 27.00 -14.15 -18.92
C LYS A 370 27.17 -15.63 -19.20
N ILE A 371 26.27 -16.19 -19.99
CA ILE A 371 26.27 -17.60 -20.39
C ILE A 371 26.35 -17.74 -21.90
N LYS A 372 26.93 -18.85 -22.37
CA LYS A 372 26.87 -19.25 -23.77
C LYS A 372 25.51 -19.89 -24.04
N LEU A 373 24.82 -19.44 -25.06
CA LEU A 373 23.54 -20.01 -25.46
C LEU A 373 23.73 -21.40 -26.11
N PRO A 374 22.79 -22.33 -25.91
CA PRO A 374 22.80 -23.63 -26.58
C PRO A 374 22.85 -23.49 -28.09
N MET A 375 23.41 -24.52 -28.76
CA MET A 375 23.40 -24.57 -30.22
C MET A 375 21.95 -24.57 -30.72
N ASN A 376 21.63 -23.71 -31.69
CA ASN A 376 20.27 -23.56 -32.23
C ASN A 376 19.19 -23.18 -31.19
N TRP A 377 19.55 -22.49 -30.11
CA TRP A 377 18.60 -22.00 -29.09
C TRP A 377 17.41 -21.21 -29.68
N TYR A 378 17.53 -20.66 -30.89
CA TYR A 378 16.50 -19.86 -31.57
C TYR A 378 15.44 -20.70 -32.30
N GLU A 379 15.72 -21.98 -32.54
CA GLU A 379 14.85 -22.99 -33.16
C GLU A 379 14.49 -24.12 -32.19
N ASP A 380 15.20 -24.21 -31.05
CA ASP A 380 14.97 -25.22 -30.03
C ASP A 380 13.68 -24.93 -29.25
N ASN A 381 12.63 -25.72 -29.54
CA ASN A 381 11.37 -25.68 -28.82
C ASN A 381 11.47 -26.33 -27.43
N ASN A 382 12.58 -27.02 -27.11
CA ASN A 382 12.78 -27.60 -25.79
C ASN A 382 13.27 -26.56 -24.79
N LEU A 383 14.00 -25.51 -25.19
CA LEU A 383 14.40 -24.43 -24.30
C LEU A 383 13.21 -23.53 -23.98
N LEU A 384 12.68 -23.62 -22.77
CA LEU A 384 11.51 -22.83 -22.35
C LEU A 384 11.90 -21.41 -21.92
N GLY A 385 13.06 -21.23 -21.29
CA GLY A 385 13.51 -19.91 -20.85
C GLY A 385 14.67 -19.94 -19.87
N PHE A 386 14.87 -18.80 -19.21
CA PHE A 386 15.98 -18.52 -18.30
C PHE A 386 15.41 -18.13 -16.94
N VAL A 387 15.89 -18.77 -15.87
CA VAL A 387 15.66 -18.31 -14.49
C VAL A 387 16.90 -17.55 -14.07
N LEU A 388 16.73 -16.30 -13.66
CA LEU A 388 17.77 -15.40 -13.22
C LEU A 388 17.70 -15.26 -11.71
N PHE A 389 18.86 -15.26 -11.07
CA PHE A 389 19.02 -15.22 -9.63
C PHE A 389 19.89 -14.03 -9.27
N PHE A 390 19.47 -13.24 -8.30
CA PHE A 390 20.27 -12.17 -7.71
C PHE A 390 20.17 -12.27 -6.19
N HIS A 391 21.31 -12.54 -5.54
CA HIS A 391 21.40 -12.63 -4.11
C HIS A 391 21.84 -11.27 -3.55
N HIS A 392 20.95 -10.66 -2.78
CA HIS A 392 21.12 -9.37 -2.16
C HIS A 392 21.49 -9.57 -0.69
N VAL A 393 22.40 -8.74 -0.21
CA VAL A 393 22.77 -8.67 1.21
C VAL A 393 22.72 -7.21 1.69
N PRO A 394 22.50 -6.98 2.99
CA PRO A 394 22.60 -5.64 3.56
C PRO A 394 23.95 -4.98 3.24
N HIS A 395 23.94 -3.66 3.10
CA HIS A 395 25.15 -2.87 2.94
C HIS A 395 25.63 -2.39 4.32
N ASP A 396 26.88 -2.65 4.66
CA ASP A 396 27.42 -2.56 6.04
C ASP A 396 27.83 -1.14 6.50
N ASP A 397 27.64 -0.09 5.69
CA ASP A 397 28.22 1.25 5.98
C ASP A 397 27.24 2.25 6.63
N ASP A 398 27.57 2.66 7.86
CA ASP A 398 26.99 3.78 8.63
C ASP A 398 27.26 5.17 8.02
N GLU A 399 28.05 5.28 6.93
CA GLU A 399 28.51 6.55 6.34
C GLU A 399 27.87 6.87 4.98
N CYS A 400 26.60 6.57 4.78
CA CYS A 400 25.96 7.03 3.56
C CYS A 400 25.56 8.53 3.74
N GLU A 401 26.51 9.41 3.39
CA GLU A 401 26.30 10.86 3.29
C GLU A 401 25.05 11.12 2.44
N THR A 402 24.10 11.81 3.06
CA THR A 402 22.84 12.26 2.48
C THR A 402 23.08 13.19 1.30
N THR A 403 23.33 12.64 0.12
CA THR A 403 23.27 13.41 -1.13
C THR A 403 21.81 13.56 -1.53
N MET A 404 21.26 14.75 -1.23
CA MET A 404 19.93 15.22 -1.62
C MET A 404 19.79 15.39 -3.14
N TYR A 405 19.82 14.30 -3.92
CA TYR A 405 19.33 14.32 -5.30
C TYR A 405 18.41 13.13 -5.53
N SER A 406 17.15 13.39 -5.19
CA SER A 406 15.97 12.58 -5.46
C SER A 406 15.75 12.42 -6.97
N THR A 407 16.36 11.38 -7.54
CA THR A 407 15.73 10.62 -8.62
C THR A 407 15.65 9.18 -8.13
N MET A 408 14.44 8.74 -7.84
CA MET A 408 14.10 7.38 -7.39
C MET A 408 14.48 6.37 -8.47
N PHE A 409 15.77 6.00 -8.53
CA PHE A 409 16.26 4.97 -9.44
C PHE A 409 15.80 3.63 -8.90
N ILE A 410 15.09 2.87 -9.73
CA ILE A 410 14.59 1.56 -9.36
C ILE A 410 15.63 0.54 -9.80
N PRO A 411 16.19 -0.26 -8.87
CA PRO A 411 17.11 -1.33 -9.22
C PRO A 411 16.50 -2.24 -10.29
N GLN A 412 17.30 -2.64 -11.27
CA GLN A 412 16.77 -3.30 -12.45
C GLN A 412 17.75 -4.29 -13.07
N CYS A 413 17.22 -5.39 -13.60
CA CYS A 413 17.98 -6.36 -14.36
C CYS A 413 17.88 -6.04 -15.85
N ILE A 414 18.99 -5.63 -16.43
CA ILE A 414 19.17 -5.47 -17.87
C ILE A 414 19.53 -6.82 -18.47
N LEU A 415 18.69 -7.27 -19.40
CA LEU A 415 18.94 -8.46 -20.20
C LEU A 415 19.56 -8.07 -21.53
N THR A 416 20.68 -8.69 -21.88
CA THR A 416 21.38 -8.46 -23.14
C THR A 416 21.70 -9.77 -23.84
N ILE A 417 21.75 -9.71 -25.17
CA ILE A 417 22.32 -10.76 -26.02
C ILE A 417 23.52 -10.21 -26.75
N SER A 418 24.54 -11.05 -26.97
CA SER A 418 25.78 -10.60 -27.61
C SER A 418 26.45 -11.65 -28.49
N HIS A 419 27.32 -11.16 -29.37
CA HIS A 419 28.24 -11.93 -30.20
C HIS A 419 29.52 -11.12 -30.47
N GLY A 420 30.66 -11.58 -29.98
CA GLY A 420 31.88 -10.76 -29.97
C GLY A 420 31.62 -9.44 -29.23
N ASP A 421 31.95 -8.32 -29.87
CA ASP A 421 31.75 -6.97 -29.34
C ASP A 421 30.33 -6.40 -29.59
N GLN A 422 29.52 -7.07 -30.42
CA GLN A 422 28.15 -6.64 -30.68
C GLN A 422 27.21 -7.11 -29.57
N TYR A 423 26.38 -6.22 -29.05
CA TYR A 423 25.35 -6.55 -28.07
C TYR A 423 24.05 -5.77 -28.31
N GLU A 424 22.94 -6.34 -27.85
CA GLU A 424 21.60 -5.75 -27.92
C GLU A 424 20.90 -5.95 -26.58
N GLN A 425 20.15 -4.95 -26.12
CA GLN A 425 19.31 -5.04 -24.94
C GLN A 425 17.98 -5.71 -25.30
N LEU A 426 17.66 -6.80 -24.61
CA LEU A 426 16.41 -7.53 -24.77
C LEU A 426 15.28 -6.92 -23.95
N ASP A 427 15.56 -6.59 -22.70
CA ASP A 427 14.56 -6.25 -21.71
C ASP A 427 15.17 -5.54 -20.51
N ASN A 428 14.31 -4.92 -19.71
CA ASN A 428 14.66 -4.30 -18.45
C ASN A 428 13.62 -4.69 -17.39
N ILE A 429 14.02 -5.55 -16.45
CA ILE A 429 13.14 -6.11 -15.43
C ILE A 429 13.36 -5.32 -14.14
N CYS A 430 12.36 -4.57 -13.70
CA CYS A 430 12.42 -3.85 -12.42
C CYS A 430 12.45 -4.82 -11.24
N PHE A 431 13.28 -4.54 -10.24
CA PHE A 431 13.37 -5.25 -8.97
C PHE A 431 12.14 -5.03 -8.09
N TYR A 432 11.49 -3.87 -8.18
CA TYR A 432 10.23 -3.61 -7.47
C TYR A 432 9.05 -3.70 -8.43
N HIS A 433 7.97 -4.34 -7.99
CA HIS A 433 6.70 -4.18 -8.68
C HIS A 433 6.17 -2.78 -8.47
N ARG A 434 6.17 -1.96 -9.51
CA ARG A 434 5.28 -0.79 -9.58
C ARG A 434 3.84 -1.31 -9.73
N CYS A 435 3.26 -1.88 -8.67
CA CYS A 435 1.81 -1.99 -8.64
C CYS A 435 1.30 -0.55 -8.78
N LYS A 436 0.37 -0.31 -9.71
CA LYS A 436 -0.26 1.01 -9.83
C LYS A 436 -0.70 1.38 -8.43
N ARG A 437 -0.09 2.44 -7.86
CA ARG A 437 -0.38 2.99 -6.53
C ARG A 437 -1.87 2.79 -6.25
N TYR A 438 -2.22 1.84 -5.40
CA TYR A 438 -3.54 1.86 -4.79
C TYR A 438 -3.42 2.99 -3.79
N TRP A 439 -3.81 4.17 -4.25
CA TRP A 439 -3.71 5.41 -3.49
C TRP A 439 -4.36 5.18 -2.14
N VAL A 440 -3.53 5.14 -1.10
CA VAL A 440 -3.97 5.35 0.27
C VAL A 440 -4.12 6.86 0.41
N SER A 441 -5.31 7.26 0.84
CA SER A 441 -5.79 8.64 0.98
C SER A 441 -6.26 9.36 -0.30
N GLY A 442 -7.46 9.90 -0.19
CA GLY A 442 -7.71 11.24 -0.70
C GLY A 442 -8.24 12.02 0.49
N LEU A 443 -7.66 13.19 0.72
CA LEU A 443 -7.78 14.09 1.89
C LEU A 443 -6.62 13.91 2.88
N SER A 444 -5.73 14.89 2.78
CA SER A 444 -4.80 15.46 3.79
C SER A 444 -3.93 14.57 4.69
N TYR A 445 -3.42 13.43 4.24
CA TYR A 445 -2.05 12.99 4.56
C TYR A 445 -1.74 11.79 3.65
N ASP A 446 -0.89 11.99 2.64
CA ASP A 446 -0.41 10.91 1.75
C ASP A 446 0.50 9.97 2.56
N SER A 447 -0.06 9.09 3.40
CA SER A 447 0.71 7.99 3.97
C SER A 447 0.82 6.90 2.90
N MET A 448 1.84 7.02 2.06
CA MET A 448 2.35 5.87 1.33
C MET A 448 2.89 4.88 2.35
N TYR A 449 2.14 3.83 2.66
CA TYR A 449 2.73 2.63 3.24
C TYR A 449 3.53 1.97 2.13
N TYR A 450 4.73 2.48 1.90
CA TYR A 450 5.77 1.66 1.33
C TYR A 450 6.10 0.63 2.42
N ASP A 451 5.69 -0.62 2.21
CA ASP A 451 6.59 -1.68 2.64
C ASP A 451 7.85 -1.45 1.80
N ASN A 452 8.83 -0.77 2.40
CA ASN A 452 10.08 -0.42 1.75
C ASN A 452 10.96 -1.66 1.55
N GLY A 453 10.41 -2.88 1.76
CA GLY A 453 11.09 -4.15 1.69
C GLY A 453 12.31 -4.08 2.58
N ASP A 454 12.16 -4.43 3.86
CA ASP A 454 13.26 -4.35 4.80
C ASP A 454 14.43 -5.18 4.27
N THR A 455 15.45 -4.51 3.72
CA THR A 455 16.65 -5.17 3.19
C THR A 455 17.68 -5.39 4.29
N SER A 456 17.24 -5.42 5.55
CA SER A 456 18.02 -5.81 6.72
C SER A 456 18.44 -7.28 6.68
N ASP A 457 17.73 -8.12 5.91
CA ASP A 457 18.02 -9.53 5.72
C ASP A 457 18.50 -9.87 4.30
N PRO A 458 19.40 -10.86 4.15
CA PRO A 458 19.74 -11.42 2.84
C PRO A 458 18.51 -11.99 2.12
N ALA A 459 18.36 -11.65 0.84
CA ALA A 459 17.24 -12.05 0.01
C ALA A 459 17.69 -12.54 -1.37
N LEU A 460 16.92 -13.46 -1.95
CA LEU A 460 17.14 -14.01 -3.28
C LEU A 460 16.02 -13.56 -4.21
N TRP A 461 16.36 -12.72 -5.18
CA TRP A 461 15.45 -12.35 -6.25
C TRP A 461 15.54 -13.36 -7.40
N VAL A 462 14.40 -13.94 -7.74
CA VAL A 462 14.25 -14.98 -8.75
C VAL A 462 13.28 -14.49 -9.80
N THR A 463 13.75 -14.38 -11.04
CA THR A 463 12.91 -13.97 -12.17
C THR A 463 13.00 -14.97 -13.32
N TYR A 464 11.86 -15.34 -13.87
CA TYR A 464 11.77 -16.19 -15.05
C TYR A 464 11.54 -15.34 -16.29
N PHE A 465 12.47 -15.45 -17.24
CA PHE A 465 12.41 -14.81 -18.54
C PHE A 465 12.22 -15.87 -19.63
N PRO A 466 11.01 -15.97 -20.21
CA PRO A 466 10.72 -17.04 -21.17
C PRO A 466 11.40 -16.77 -22.50
N GLN A 467 11.89 -17.84 -23.15
CA GLN A 467 12.55 -17.75 -24.46
C GLN A 467 11.60 -17.15 -25.52
N ILE A 468 10.29 -17.41 -25.40
CA ILE A 468 9.29 -16.80 -26.29
C ILE A 468 9.22 -15.27 -26.20
N ALA A 469 9.62 -14.67 -25.07
CA ALA A 469 9.68 -13.21 -24.92
C ALA A 469 10.85 -12.57 -25.68
N ILE A 470 11.83 -13.36 -26.15
CA ILE A 470 12.90 -12.85 -27.00
C ILE A 470 12.31 -12.52 -28.39
N PRO A 471 12.40 -11.25 -28.83
CA PRO A 471 11.90 -10.83 -30.14
C PRO A 471 12.44 -11.68 -31.29
N SER A 472 11.57 -12.02 -32.25
CA SER A 472 11.94 -12.86 -33.41
C SER A 472 13.13 -12.31 -34.21
N LYS A 473 13.31 -10.99 -34.28
CA LYS A 473 14.49 -10.34 -34.91
C LYS A 473 15.83 -10.77 -34.33
N TYR A 474 15.84 -11.28 -33.09
CA TYR A 474 17.04 -11.74 -32.40
C TYR A 474 17.19 -13.26 -32.40
N ARG A 475 16.22 -14.01 -32.94
CA ARG A 475 16.26 -15.48 -33.04
C ARG A 475 17.08 -15.90 -34.24
N SER A 476 18.40 -15.88 -34.11
CA SER A 476 19.31 -16.31 -35.17
C SER A 476 20.63 -16.86 -34.61
N ARG A 477 21.36 -17.60 -35.45
CA ARG A 477 22.72 -18.08 -35.17
C ARG A 477 23.75 -17.00 -34.86
N LYS A 478 23.42 -15.72 -35.10
CA LYS A 478 24.30 -14.59 -34.80
C LYS A 478 24.56 -14.49 -33.30
N TRP A 479 23.52 -14.59 -32.47
CA TRP A 479 23.62 -14.32 -31.03
C TRP A 479 23.92 -15.60 -30.27
N ASN A 480 25.06 -15.64 -29.58
CA ASN A 480 25.56 -16.84 -28.91
C ASN A 480 25.82 -16.65 -27.41
N TYR A 481 25.62 -15.45 -26.88
CA TYR A 481 25.67 -15.19 -25.44
C TYR A 481 24.41 -14.49 -24.96
N PHE A 482 23.99 -14.85 -23.75
CA PHE A 482 22.94 -14.18 -22.99
C PHE A 482 23.54 -13.69 -21.67
N LYS A 483 23.30 -12.43 -21.34
CA LYS A 483 23.84 -11.78 -20.15
C LYS A 483 22.70 -11.12 -19.38
N ALA A 484 22.68 -11.36 -18.08
CA ALA A 484 21.87 -10.64 -17.12
C ALA A 484 22.81 -9.76 -16.29
N HIS A 485 22.47 -8.47 -16.19
CA HIS A 485 23.22 -7.50 -15.41
C HIS A 485 22.26 -6.72 -14.54
N PHE A 486 22.48 -6.77 -13.24
CA PHE A 486 21.76 -5.94 -12.29
C PHE A 486 22.39 -4.56 -12.27
N GLU A 487 21.71 -3.59 -12.88
CA GLU A 487 22.14 -2.22 -12.93
C GLU A 487 21.71 -1.49 -11.65
N THR A 488 22.70 -0.86 -11.01
CA THR A 488 22.51 0.10 -9.91
C THR A 488 22.86 1.50 -10.40
N PRO A 489 22.28 2.57 -9.84
CA PRO A 489 22.65 3.92 -10.22
C PRO A 489 24.09 4.15 -9.73
N MET A 490 25.02 4.14 -10.68
CA MET A 490 26.49 4.18 -10.53
C MET A 490 27.14 2.84 -10.21
N ASP A 491 28.14 2.49 -11.02
CA ASP A 491 29.03 1.31 -10.97
C ASP A 491 29.92 1.23 -9.70
N ARG A 492 29.40 1.63 -8.53
CA ARG A 492 30.03 1.45 -7.22
C ARG A 492 28.99 1.22 -6.10
N GLY A 493 28.36 0.05 -6.09
CA GLY A 493 28.25 -0.77 -4.87
C GLY A 493 27.10 -0.58 -3.87
N SER A 494 26.27 0.46 -3.91
CA SER A 494 25.20 0.61 -2.90
C SER A 494 23.95 1.35 -3.41
N PHE A 495 22.80 1.07 -2.77
CA PHE A 495 21.50 1.70 -3.02
C PHE A 495 20.89 2.16 -1.68
N ARG A 496 20.01 3.16 -1.68
CA ARG A 496 19.10 3.46 -0.55
C ARG A 496 17.64 3.35 -1.02
N CYS A 497 16.88 2.43 -0.45
CA CYS A 497 15.43 2.33 -0.61
C CYS A 497 14.74 3.16 0.48
N GLY A 498 13.93 4.13 0.07
CA GLY A 498 13.17 4.94 1.01
C GLY A 498 14.05 5.57 2.10
N ASP A 499 13.47 5.79 3.27
CA ASP A 499 14.10 6.60 4.31
C ASP A 499 15.29 5.95 5.02
N ASN A 500 15.68 4.67 4.82
CA ASN A 500 16.86 4.12 5.52
C ASN A 500 17.54 2.80 5.03
N ALA A 501 17.04 2.04 4.03
CA ALA A 501 17.56 0.68 3.78
C ALA A 501 18.54 0.59 2.60
N SER A 502 19.74 0.05 2.78
CA SER A 502 20.73 -0.14 1.71
C SER A 502 21.17 -1.58 1.49
N PHE A 503 21.21 -2.04 0.22
CA PHE A 503 21.63 -3.40 -0.16
C PHE A 503 22.61 -3.44 -1.33
N LYS A 504 23.35 -4.56 -1.44
CA LYS A 504 24.26 -4.86 -2.56
C LYS A 504 24.01 -6.26 -3.14
N VAL A 505 24.22 -6.44 -4.44
CA VAL A 505 24.19 -7.77 -5.08
C VAL A 505 25.51 -8.49 -4.79
N LYS A 506 25.46 -9.54 -3.98
CA LYS A 506 26.64 -10.35 -3.63
C LYS A 506 27.00 -11.33 -4.74
N SER A 507 25.99 -12.01 -5.30
CA SER A 507 26.16 -12.97 -6.37
C SER A 507 24.95 -12.98 -7.29
N CYS A 508 25.14 -13.51 -8.50
CA CYS A 508 24.09 -13.69 -9.48
C CYS A 508 24.23 -15.01 -10.22
N GLY A 509 23.14 -15.49 -10.81
CA GLY A 509 23.14 -16.75 -11.54
C GLY A 509 22.06 -16.85 -12.63
N ILE A 510 22.28 -17.78 -13.55
CA ILE A 510 21.34 -18.14 -14.62
C ILE A 510 21.19 -19.65 -14.67
N HIS A 511 19.94 -20.11 -14.72
CA HIS A 511 19.59 -21.49 -15.00
C HIS A 511 18.70 -21.60 -16.23
N LEU A 512 18.98 -22.57 -17.11
CA LEU A 512 18.17 -22.81 -18.30
C LEU A 512 17.06 -23.83 -17.97
N ILE A 513 15.83 -23.51 -18.37
CA ILE A 513 14.67 -24.39 -18.19
C ILE A 513 14.34 -25.06 -19.52
N TYR A 514 14.28 -26.39 -19.50
CA TYR A 514 13.91 -27.21 -20.66
C TYR A 514 12.58 -27.93 -20.44
N ALA A 515 11.90 -28.28 -21.54
CA ALA A 515 10.65 -29.03 -21.54
C ALA A 515 10.81 -30.48 -21.03
N GLN A 516 11.99 -31.08 -21.21
CA GLN A 516 12.33 -32.42 -20.76
C GLN A 516 13.64 -32.37 -19.95
N ASP A 517 13.72 -33.15 -18.87
CA ASP A 517 14.87 -33.14 -17.94
C ASP A 517 16.14 -33.84 -18.50
N HIS A 518 16.07 -34.37 -19.73
CA HIS A 518 17.10 -35.23 -20.33
C HIS A 518 18.44 -34.56 -20.69
N HIS A 519 18.58 -33.25 -20.55
CA HIS A 519 19.84 -32.54 -20.88
C HIS A 519 20.75 -32.22 -19.69
N GLN A 520 20.33 -32.48 -18.44
CA GLN A 520 21.15 -32.15 -17.26
C GLN A 520 22.29 -33.15 -16.99
N HIS A 521 22.28 -34.35 -17.59
CA HIS A 521 23.30 -35.37 -17.30
C HIS A 521 24.56 -35.37 -18.19
N ASN A 522 24.64 -34.55 -19.25
CA ASN A 522 25.73 -34.64 -20.22
C ASN A 522 26.85 -33.59 -20.10
N HIS A 523 26.92 -32.81 -19.01
CA HIS A 523 27.97 -31.79 -18.83
C HIS A 523 28.97 -32.03 -17.69
N ASN A 524 28.96 -33.18 -17.01
CA ASN A 524 29.93 -33.50 -15.96
C ASN A 524 31.35 -33.91 -16.43
N HIS A 525 31.68 -33.80 -17.72
CA HIS A 525 33.03 -34.11 -18.19
C HIS A 525 33.54 -33.13 -19.24
N TRP A 526 34.19 -32.05 -18.78
CA TRP A 526 35.28 -31.41 -19.52
C TRP A 526 36.52 -31.29 -18.62
N PRO A 527 37.74 -31.39 -19.18
CA PRO A 527 38.93 -31.84 -18.47
C PRO A 527 39.60 -30.72 -17.68
N GLN A 528 40.11 -31.06 -16.49
CA GLN A 528 41.07 -30.24 -15.78
C GLN A 528 42.33 -30.03 -16.63
N SER A 529 42.62 -28.76 -16.93
CA SER A 529 43.94 -28.16 -17.15
C SER A 529 45.02 -29.04 -17.82
N MET A 530 45.21 -28.87 -19.14
CA MET A 530 46.54 -28.91 -19.74
C MET A 530 46.97 -27.46 -19.93
N ASP A 531 47.83 -26.97 -19.04
CA ASP A 531 48.74 -25.84 -19.29
C ASP A 531 49.85 -25.91 -18.23
N ASN A 532 50.93 -26.62 -18.57
CA ASN A 532 52.26 -26.39 -17.99
C ASN A 532 53.28 -26.68 -19.09
N LEU A 533 53.43 -25.70 -19.97
CA LEU A 533 54.56 -25.52 -20.87
C LEU A 533 55.13 -24.14 -20.56
N ASN A 534 56.24 -24.08 -19.80
CA ASN A 534 57.55 -23.72 -20.35
C ASN A 534 58.54 -23.09 -19.33
N TYR A 535 59.83 -23.32 -19.62
CA TYR A 535 61.07 -22.60 -19.25
C TYR A 535 61.44 -22.64 -17.76
N GLU A 536 62.60 -23.12 -17.29
CA GLU A 536 63.96 -23.33 -17.83
C GLU A 536 64.58 -24.67 -17.40
#